data_AF-A0AAV5MLE6-F1
#
_entry.id   AF-A0AAV5MLE6-F1
#
_cell.length_a   1.000
_cell.length_b   1.000
_cell.length_c   1.000
_cell.angle_alpha   90.00
_cell.angle_beta   90.00
_cell.angle_gamma   90.00
#
_symmetry.space_group_name_H-M   'P 1'
#
loop_
_entity.id
_entity.type
_entity.pdbx_description
1 polymer ?
#
loop_
_entity_poly.entity_id
_entity_poly.type
_entity_poly.pdbx_seq_one_letter_code
_entity_poly.pdbx_strand_id
1 'polypeptide(L)'
;MAQSITFITASLVIFLFPCSFSVKTIPASDLDLIEFPLNLEYLEAEFFLYGSLGHGLDTVAPNLTMGGPPPIGARRANLDPLIRDVIIQFGLQEVGHLRYCLLSPTILFQFKIPEFLLHMIMLG
;
A
#
# COMPACT_ATOMS: atom_id res chain seq x y z
N MET A 1 -1.38 -3.29 43.50
CA MET A 1 -2.75 -3.84 43.38
C MET A 1 -3.72 -2.87 42.70
N ALA A 2 -3.69 -1.56 43.00
CA ALA A 2 -4.56 -0.58 42.33
C ALA A 2 -4.22 -0.37 40.83
N GLN A 3 -2.93 -0.31 40.48
CA GLN A 3 -2.51 -0.07 39.08
C GLN A 3 -2.85 -1.22 38.13
N SER A 4 -2.77 -2.47 38.61
CA SER A 4 -3.15 -3.65 37.83
C SER A 4 -4.65 -3.70 37.51
N ILE A 5 -5.50 -3.17 38.39
CA ILE A 5 -6.95 -3.11 38.18
C ILE A 5 -7.29 -2.05 37.11
N THR A 6 -6.62 -0.89 37.11
CA THR A 6 -6.83 0.15 36.10
C THR A 6 -6.38 -0.26 34.69
N PHE A 7 -5.34 -1.07 34.56
CA PHE A 7 -4.92 -1.60 33.25
C PHE A 7 -5.93 -2.62 32.67
N ILE A 8 -6.51 -3.47 33.53
CA ILE A 8 -7.49 -4.47 33.12
C ILE A 8 -8.81 -3.80 32.73
N THR A 9 -9.26 -2.80 33.49
CA THR A 9 -10.48 -2.04 33.15
C THR A 9 -10.32 -1.23 31.86
N ALA A 10 -9.17 -0.60 31.63
CA ALA A 10 -8.90 0.12 30.39
C ALA A 10 -8.89 -0.81 29.14
N SER A 11 -8.33 -2.00 29.29
CA SER A 11 -8.26 -2.99 28.20
C SER A 11 -9.64 -3.58 27.86
N LEU A 12 -10.53 -3.74 28.86
CA LEU A 12 -11.90 -4.21 28.64
C LEU A 12 -12.78 -3.17 27.93
N VAL A 13 -12.57 -1.88 28.20
CA VAL A 13 -13.33 -0.79 27.56
C VAL A 13 -13.03 -0.71 26.06
N ILE A 14 -11.80 -1.03 25.64
CA ILE A 14 -11.43 -1.11 24.21
C ILE A 14 -12.15 -2.26 23.50
N PHE A 15 -12.37 -3.39 24.19
CA PHE A 15 -13.10 -4.55 23.64
C PHE A 15 -14.62 -4.38 23.63
N LEU A 16 -15.18 -3.48 24.46
CA LEU A 16 -16.62 -3.25 24.60
C LEU A 16 -17.17 -2.13 23.71
N PHE A 17 -16.33 -1.44 22.95
CA PHE A 17 -16.78 -0.58 21.85
C PHE A 17 -16.86 -1.42 20.57
N PRO A 18 -18.03 -1.95 20.17
CA PRO A 18 -18.20 -2.36 18.80
C PRO A 18 -18.04 -1.09 17.97
N CYS A 19 -16.90 -0.95 17.30
CA CYS A 19 -16.77 0.02 16.23
C CYS A 19 -17.78 -0.43 15.17
N SER A 20 -18.96 0.19 15.16
CA SER A 20 -19.91 0.04 14.08
C SER A 20 -19.22 0.58 12.82
N PHE A 21 -18.55 -0.32 12.09
CA PHE A 21 -17.88 0.00 10.85
C PHE A 21 -18.97 0.28 9.82
N SER A 22 -19.45 1.52 9.79
CA SER A 22 -20.33 1.99 8.73
C SER A 22 -19.50 1.98 7.45
N VAL A 23 -19.74 0.99 6.59
CA VAL A 23 -19.14 0.91 5.26
C VAL A 23 -19.67 2.11 4.48
N LYS A 24 -18.96 3.24 4.56
CA LYS A 24 -19.21 4.37 3.69
C LYS A 24 -18.76 3.95 2.30
N THR A 25 -19.68 3.95 1.34
CA THR A 25 -19.38 3.85 -0.08
C THR A 25 -18.73 5.15 -0.53
N ILE A 26 -17.56 5.08 -1.17
CA ILE A 26 -16.90 6.24 -1.78
C ILE A 26 -17.77 6.71 -2.97
N PRO A 27 -18.15 8.00 -3.03
CA PRO A 27 -18.82 8.56 -4.19
C PRO A 27 -18.01 8.32 -5.47
N ALA A 28 -18.67 8.07 -6.61
CA ALA A 28 -17.96 7.84 -7.88
C ALA A 28 -17.03 9.01 -8.27
N SER A 29 -17.38 10.26 -7.93
CA SER A 29 -16.53 11.44 -8.12
C SER A 29 -15.20 11.37 -7.37
N ASP A 30 -15.16 10.64 -6.26
CA ASP A 30 -14.01 10.52 -5.39
C ASP A 30 -13.14 9.32 -5.82
N LEU A 31 -13.67 8.39 -6.62
CA LEU A 31 -12.92 7.29 -7.19
C LEU A 31 -11.83 7.80 -8.15
N ASP A 32 -12.19 8.73 -9.04
CA ASP A 32 -11.28 9.38 -9.98
C ASP A 32 -10.13 10.10 -9.25
N LEU A 33 -10.40 10.63 -8.05
CA LEU A 33 -9.40 11.31 -7.23
C LEU A 33 -8.39 10.33 -6.61
N ILE A 34 -8.73 9.05 -6.46
CA ILE A 34 -7.88 8.03 -5.82
C ILE A 34 -7.03 7.29 -6.85
N GLU A 35 -7.44 7.20 -8.12
CA GLU A 35 -6.69 6.46 -9.15
C GLU A 35 -5.27 6.99 -9.32
N PHE A 36 -5.13 8.31 -9.45
CA PHE A 36 -3.82 8.93 -9.69
C PHE A 36 -2.88 8.76 -8.49
N PRO A 37 -3.27 9.09 -7.24
CA PRO A 37 -2.46 8.79 -6.07
C PRO A 37 -2.11 7.31 -5.95
N LEU A 38 -3.06 6.40 -6.15
CA LEU A 38 -2.79 4.96 -6.03
C LEU A 38 -1.73 4.48 -7.04
N ASN A 39 -1.75 4.99 -8.26
CA ASN A 39 -0.72 4.69 -9.26
C ASN A 39 0.65 5.27 -8.88
N LEU A 40 0.69 6.42 -8.19
CA LEU A 40 1.93 6.95 -7.62
C LEU A 40 2.48 6.05 -6.51
N GLU A 41 1.63 5.53 -5.62
CA GLU A 41 2.06 4.59 -4.57
C GLU A 41 2.69 3.31 -5.20
N TYR A 42 2.10 2.77 -6.27
CA TYR A 42 2.70 1.65 -7.00
C TYR A 42 4.06 2.02 -7.60
N LEU A 43 4.16 3.18 -8.24
CA LEU A 43 5.40 3.68 -8.83
C LEU A 43 6.50 3.83 -7.78
N GLU A 44 6.18 4.46 -6.65
CA GLU A 44 7.14 4.71 -5.56
C GLU A 44 7.57 3.39 -4.89
N ALA A 45 6.62 2.48 -4.62
CA ALA A 45 6.94 1.16 -4.10
C ALA A 45 7.89 0.39 -5.03
N GLU A 46 7.57 0.31 -6.32
CA GLU A 46 8.43 -0.35 -7.30
C GLU A 46 9.80 0.32 -7.41
N PHE A 47 9.86 1.65 -7.44
CA PHE A 47 11.09 2.42 -7.50
C PHE A 47 12.03 2.14 -6.30
N PHE A 48 11.50 2.24 -5.07
CA PHE A 48 12.29 2.02 -3.87
C PHE A 48 12.71 0.55 -3.70
N LEU A 49 11.82 -0.40 -3.98
CA LEU A 49 12.11 -1.83 -3.84
C LEU A 49 13.14 -2.30 -4.88
N TYR A 50 12.96 -1.94 -6.15
CA TYR A 50 13.98 -2.26 -7.17
C TYR A 50 15.29 -1.54 -6.87
N GLY A 51 15.26 -0.26 -6.51
CA GLY A 51 16.45 0.52 -6.20
C GLY A 51 17.29 -0.08 -5.07
N SER A 52 16.66 -0.65 -4.03
CA SER A 52 17.36 -1.19 -2.87
C SER A 52 17.65 -2.70 -2.93
N LEU A 53 16.69 -3.50 -3.39
CA LEU A 53 16.71 -4.97 -3.36
C LEU A 53 16.95 -5.59 -4.73
N GLY A 54 16.59 -4.89 -5.82
CA GLY A 54 16.67 -5.40 -7.18
C GLY A 54 15.46 -6.23 -7.63
N HIS A 55 14.37 -6.21 -6.86
CA HIS A 55 13.09 -6.81 -7.21
C HIS A 55 11.96 -5.99 -6.58
N GLY A 56 10.76 -6.12 -7.13
CA GLY A 56 9.60 -5.28 -6.81
C GLY A 56 8.51 -5.96 -5.99
N LEU A 57 7.28 -5.46 -6.18
CA LEU A 57 6.10 -5.91 -5.45
C LEU A 57 5.76 -7.37 -5.74
N ASP A 58 6.07 -7.89 -6.93
CA ASP A 58 5.85 -9.31 -7.26
C ASP A 58 6.58 -10.28 -6.31
N THR A 59 7.66 -9.82 -5.66
CA THR A 59 8.37 -10.62 -4.66
C THR A 59 7.98 -10.23 -3.23
N VAL A 60 7.87 -8.93 -2.95
CA VAL A 60 7.64 -8.42 -1.58
C VAL A 60 6.18 -8.56 -1.14
N ALA A 61 5.24 -8.43 -2.09
CA ALA A 61 3.81 -8.48 -1.85
C ALA A 61 3.04 -8.96 -3.11
N PRO A 62 3.20 -10.24 -3.51
CA PRO A 62 2.76 -10.78 -4.81
C PRO A 62 1.26 -10.61 -5.12
N ASN A 63 0.42 -10.49 -4.11
CA ASN A 63 -1.03 -10.34 -4.29
C ASN A 63 -1.48 -8.88 -4.45
N LEU A 64 -0.58 -7.90 -4.29
CA LEU A 64 -0.93 -6.48 -4.42
C LEU A 64 -0.93 -6.01 -5.87
N THR A 65 -0.05 -6.54 -6.73
CA THR A 65 0.09 -6.05 -8.12
C THR A 65 -1.08 -6.42 -9.02
N MET A 66 -2.01 -7.28 -8.56
CA MET A 66 -3.18 -7.75 -9.30
C MET A 66 -2.86 -8.25 -10.73
N GLY A 67 -1.62 -8.68 -10.97
CA GLY A 67 -1.16 -9.15 -12.29
C GLY A 67 -0.75 -8.05 -13.27
N GLY A 68 -0.48 -6.83 -12.79
CA GLY A 68 0.15 -5.77 -13.60
C GLY A 68 1.55 -6.17 -14.10
N PRO A 69 2.01 -5.61 -15.24
CA PRO A 69 3.34 -5.90 -15.75
C PRO A 69 4.43 -5.33 -14.82
N PRO A 70 5.58 -6.02 -14.67
CA PRO A 70 6.69 -5.49 -13.91
C PRO A 70 7.32 -4.27 -14.62
N PRO A 71 7.99 -3.38 -13.88
CA PRO A 71 8.62 -2.20 -14.46
C PRO A 71 9.75 -2.58 -15.43
N ILE A 72 9.83 -1.86 -16.55
CA ILE A 72 10.84 -2.08 -17.59
C ILE A 72 12.14 -1.37 -17.19
N GLY A 73 13.27 -2.08 -17.25
CA GLY A 73 14.60 -1.51 -17.02
C GLY A 73 14.97 -1.24 -15.55
N ALA A 74 14.09 -1.57 -14.60
CA ALA A 74 14.36 -1.42 -13.18
C ALA A 74 15.54 -2.30 -12.72
N ARG A 75 16.45 -1.72 -11.93
CA ARG A 75 17.67 -2.38 -11.46
C ARG A 75 18.00 -1.94 -10.05
N ARG A 76 18.72 -2.81 -9.34
CA ARG A 76 19.34 -2.48 -8.06
C ARG A 76 20.35 -1.35 -8.23
N ALA A 77 20.21 -0.32 -7.41
CA ALA A 77 21.17 0.78 -7.33
C ALA A 77 22.38 0.40 -6.47
N ASN A 78 23.53 1.02 -6.75
CA ASN A 78 24.74 0.87 -5.95
C ASN A 78 24.69 1.83 -4.75
N LEU A 79 24.02 1.42 -3.69
CA LEU A 79 23.81 2.21 -2.47
C LEU A 79 24.71 1.72 -1.33
N ASP A 80 25.19 2.67 -0.52
CA ASP A 80 25.80 2.37 0.79
C ASP A 80 24.79 1.63 1.68
N PRO A 81 25.21 0.72 2.59
CA PRO A 81 24.30 -0.01 3.46
C PRO A 81 23.28 0.85 4.21
N LEU A 82 23.68 2.01 4.74
CA LEU A 82 22.77 2.90 5.46
C LEU A 82 21.67 3.43 4.55
N ILE A 83 22.06 3.93 3.37
CA ILE A 83 21.11 4.49 2.40
C ILE A 83 20.19 3.40 1.88
N ARG A 84 20.72 2.20 1.60
CA ARG A 84 19.91 1.06 1.19
C ARG A 84 18.82 0.75 2.22
N ASP A 85 19.18 0.71 3.50
CA ASP A 85 18.24 0.39 4.58
C ASP A 85 17.16 1.48 4.75
N VAL A 86 17.49 2.75 4.52
CA VAL A 86 16.51 3.84 4.47
C VAL A 86 15.56 3.68 3.27
N ILE A 87 16.09 3.38 2.08
CA ILE A 87 15.27 3.18 0.87
C ILE A 87 14.36 1.96 1.01
N ILE A 88 14.81 0.88 1.66
CA ILE A 88 13.94 -0.26 1.99
C ILE A 88 12.77 0.19 2.87
N GLN A 89 13.01 1.04 3.87
CA GLN A 89 11.95 1.52 4.75
C GLN A 89 10.91 2.36 3.99
N PHE A 90 11.33 3.21 3.04
CA PHE A 90 10.38 3.91 2.17
C PHE A 90 9.57 2.95 1.31
N GLY A 91 10.22 1.98 0.65
CA GLY A 91 9.50 0.96 -0.12
C GLY A 91 8.47 0.17 0.71
N LEU A 92 8.78 -0.13 1.97
CA LEU A 92 7.84 -0.81 2.88
C LEU A 92 6.69 0.10 3.35
N GLN A 93 6.90 1.42 3.45
CA GLN A 93 5.84 2.39 3.74
C GLN A 93 4.80 2.41 2.61
N GLU A 94 5.26 2.46 1.35
CA GLU A 94 4.36 2.47 0.19
C GLU A 94 3.59 1.15 0.05
N VAL A 95 4.21 0.00 0.37
CA VAL A 95 3.50 -1.29 0.47
C VAL A 95 2.38 -1.21 1.53
N GLY A 96 2.62 -0.49 2.62
CA GLY A 96 1.62 -0.22 3.65
C GLY A 96 0.46 0.63 3.12
N HIS A 97 0.76 1.70 2.38
CA HIS A 97 -0.25 2.55 1.73
C HIS A 97 -1.11 1.75 0.74
N LEU A 98 -0.50 0.92 -0.11
CA LEU A 98 -1.21 0.03 -1.04
C LEU A 98 -2.14 -0.95 -0.32
N ARG A 99 -1.67 -1.57 0.77
CA ARG A 99 -2.50 -2.46 1.60
C ARG A 99 -3.68 -1.73 2.22
N TYR A 100 -3.47 -0.53 2.74
CA TYR A 100 -4.55 0.24 3.34
C TYR A 100 -5.61 0.63 2.31
N CYS A 101 -5.19 1.10 1.13
CA CYS A 101 -6.10 1.49 0.06
C CYS A 101 -6.87 0.29 -0.51
N LEU A 102 -6.20 -0.82 -0.80
CA LEU A 102 -6.83 -1.98 -1.44
C LEU A 102 -7.60 -2.88 -0.47
N LEU A 103 -7.15 -3.02 0.79
CA LEU A 103 -7.87 -3.82 1.79
C LEU A 103 -9.00 -3.03 2.47
N SER A 104 -9.16 -1.75 2.14
CA SER A 104 -10.37 -1.01 2.51
C SER A 104 -11.56 -1.63 1.79
N PRO A 105 -12.56 -2.18 2.51
CA PRO A 105 -13.70 -2.88 1.91
C PRO A 105 -14.53 -2.00 0.98
N THR A 106 -14.34 -0.68 1.04
CA THR A 106 -15.00 0.28 0.17
C THR A 106 -14.40 0.35 -1.24
N ILE A 107 -13.08 0.21 -1.39
CA ILE A 107 -12.38 0.47 -2.67
C ILE A 107 -12.31 -0.80 -3.52
N LEU A 108 -12.13 -1.97 -2.89
CA LEU A 108 -11.95 -3.25 -3.58
C LEU A 108 -13.13 -3.66 -4.47
N PHE A 109 -14.36 -3.19 -4.18
CA PHE A 109 -15.55 -3.49 -4.97
C PHE A 109 -15.82 -2.51 -6.13
N GLN A 110 -15.09 -1.39 -6.21
CA GLN A 110 -15.34 -0.32 -7.19
C GLN A 110 -14.22 -0.14 -8.21
N PHE A 111 -13.02 -0.64 -7.93
CA PHE A 111 -11.87 -0.44 -8.82
C PHE A 111 -11.81 -1.52 -9.92
N LYS A 112 -12.27 -1.18 -11.13
CA LYS A 112 -11.94 -1.92 -12.35
C LYS A 112 -10.82 -1.14 -13.02
N ILE A 113 -9.57 -1.66 -12.98
CA ILE A 113 -8.40 -1.02 -13.60
C ILE A 113 -8.74 -0.60 -15.05
N PRO A 114 -8.72 0.71 -15.38
CA PRO A 114 -8.93 1.17 -16.74
C PRO A 114 -7.65 0.97 -17.59
N GLU A 115 -7.83 0.57 -18.85
CA GLU A 115 -6.81 0.33 -19.89
C GLU A 115 -5.79 1.48 -20.08
N PHE A 116 -6.10 2.68 -19.58
CA PHE A 116 -5.22 3.85 -19.63
C PHE A 116 -3.91 3.63 -18.85
N LEU A 117 -3.95 2.90 -17.74
CA LEU A 117 -2.76 2.56 -16.94
C LEU A 117 -1.82 1.61 -17.70
N LEU A 118 -2.36 0.75 -18.56
CA LEU A 118 -1.59 -0.15 -19.41
C LEU A 118 -0.71 0.64 -20.41
N HIS A 119 -1.21 1.77 -20.91
CA HIS A 119 -0.51 2.55 -21.93
C HIS A 119 0.66 3.38 -21.38
N MET A 120 0.57 3.87 -20.14
CA MET A 120 1.69 4.59 -19.51
C MET A 120 2.84 3.67 -19.11
N ILE A 121 2.59 2.39 -18.85
CA ILE A 121 3.64 1.41 -18.53
C ILE A 121 4.30 0.86 -19.81
N MET A 122 3.58 0.83 -20.94
CA MET A 122 4.07 0.25 -22.20
C MET A 122 4.82 1.24 -23.12
N LEU A 123 4.98 2.51 -22.72
CA LEU A 123 5.71 3.54 -23.46
C LEU A 123 7.14 3.81 -22.94
N GLY A 124 7.65 2.94 -22.07
CA GLY A 124 9.05 2.93 -21.62
C GLY A 124 9.92 1.93 -22.39
#